data_AF-A0A804LG01-F1
#
_entry.id   AF-A0A804LG01-F1
#
_cell.length_a   1.000
_cell.length_b   1.000
_cell.length_c   1.000
_cell.angle_alpha   90.00
_cell.angle_beta   90.00
_cell.angle_gamma   90.00
#
_symmetry.space_group_name_H-M   'P 1'
#
loop_
_entity.id
_entity.type
_entity.pdbx_description
1 polymer ?
#
loop_
_entity_poly.entity_id
_entity_poly.type
_entity_poly.pdbx_seq_one_letter_code
_entity_poly.pdbx_strand_id
1 'polypeptide(L)'
;MSVPMYNKQNSLGTPPPHKTNPFSDSEGPSRAQSVPVRRTNQSVQELEDYAITKARETTHKVNDCVRAAEAIREDATQTMLTLHRQGEQIMRSHQVAADIEQDLTVSEKLLGSLGGLFSKSWRPKRNHQIKGPVSGNNYSATTANDTEQRGKLGIAPARQEYPSHVQTTPVSAMEKVQAERTKQDDALSDLCSTLGQLKEMAVDMGTEIDR
;
A
#
# COMPACT_ATOMS: atom_id res chain seq x y z
N MET A 1 23.17 53.38 8.08
CA MET A 1 23.42 53.78 6.68
C MET A 1 22.26 53.27 5.86
N SER A 2 21.33 54.17 5.52
CA SER A 2 20.08 53.86 4.81
C SER A 2 20.26 54.15 3.32
N VAL A 3 19.82 53.22 2.46
CA VAL A 3 19.82 53.39 1.01
C VAL A 3 18.37 53.71 0.57
N PRO A 4 18.13 54.73 -0.28
CA PRO A 4 16.78 55.21 -0.58
C PRO A 4 16.15 54.54 -1.81
N MET A 5 14.83 54.38 -1.74
CA MET A 5 13.91 54.03 -2.83
C MET A 5 13.75 55.20 -3.81
N TYR A 6 13.76 54.93 -5.11
CA TYR A 6 13.31 55.86 -6.14
C TYR A 6 12.02 55.35 -6.81
N ASN A 7 10.93 56.07 -6.50
CA ASN A 7 9.67 56.07 -7.24
C ASN A 7 9.82 56.85 -8.56
N LYS A 8 9.21 56.38 -9.64
CA LYS A 8 8.92 57.19 -10.83
C LYS A 8 7.47 56.96 -11.28
N GLN A 9 6.73 58.05 -11.42
CA GLN A 9 5.31 58.10 -11.75
C GLN A 9 5.08 58.83 -13.09
N ASN A 10 3.98 58.46 -13.76
CA ASN A 10 3.22 59.10 -14.85
C ASN A 10 3.62 58.81 -16.32
N SER A 11 2.70 58.76 -17.30
CA SER A 11 1.28 58.37 -17.47
C SER A 11 0.93 58.58 -18.97
N LEU A 12 -0.14 57.94 -19.45
CA LEU A 12 -0.99 58.23 -20.62
C LEU A 12 -0.59 57.76 -22.04
N GLY A 13 -1.47 56.94 -22.62
CA GLY A 13 -1.59 56.64 -24.05
C GLY A 13 -2.58 55.50 -24.34
N THR A 14 -3.88 55.81 -24.45
CA THR A 14 -5.00 54.89 -24.81
C THR A 14 -5.14 54.62 -26.32
N PRO A 15 -5.90 53.57 -26.76
CA PRO A 15 -5.81 52.95 -28.10
C PRO A 15 -6.96 53.34 -29.06
N PRO A 16 -6.91 52.94 -30.35
CA PRO A 16 -8.08 52.84 -31.21
C PRO A 16 -8.45 51.40 -31.65
N PRO A 17 -9.68 51.18 -32.18
CA PRO A 17 -10.39 49.88 -32.22
C PRO A 17 -10.62 49.33 -33.65
N HIS A 18 -11.26 48.15 -33.77
CA HIS A 18 -12.27 47.67 -34.79
C HIS A 18 -12.29 46.11 -34.83
N LYS A 19 -13.37 45.44 -34.36
CA LYS A 19 -14.47 44.75 -35.12
C LYS A 19 -13.95 43.68 -36.12
N THR A 20 -14.45 42.42 -36.24
CA THR A 20 -15.78 41.81 -36.01
C THR A 20 -15.70 40.27 -36.19
N ASN A 21 -16.65 39.53 -35.62
CA ASN A 21 -16.89 38.07 -35.73
C ASN A 21 -16.91 37.50 -37.17
N PRO A 22 -16.58 36.21 -37.37
CA PRO A 22 -16.92 35.46 -38.57
C PRO A 22 -17.75 34.20 -38.24
N PHE A 23 -19.07 34.32 -38.25
CA PHE A 23 -19.98 33.20 -38.53
C PHE A 23 -21.16 33.78 -39.32
N SER A 24 -21.22 33.50 -40.63
CA SER A 24 -22.45 33.22 -41.42
C SER A 24 -22.19 33.16 -42.93
N ASP A 25 -22.37 31.96 -43.47
CA ASP A 25 -22.97 31.51 -44.74
C ASP A 25 -22.75 32.25 -46.08
N SER A 26 -22.23 31.48 -47.06
CA SER A 26 -22.77 31.39 -48.43
C SER A 26 -22.28 30.12 -49.14
N GLU A 27 -23.23 29.36 -49.71
CA GLU A 27 -23.12 28.11 -50.49
C GLU A 27 -22.21 28.25 -51.74
N GLY A 28 -21.25 27.36 -52.07
CA GLY A 28 -21.33 26.04 -52.71
C GLY A 28 -20.51 26.04 -54.04
N PRO A 29 -20.22 24.93 -54.78
CA PRO A 29 -20.06 23.51 -54.42
C PRO A 29 -18.73 22.85 -54.95
N SER A 30 -18.55 21.55 -54.64
CA SER A 30 -17.72 20.55 -55.34
C SER A 30 -16.22 20.38 -55.00
N ARG A 31 -15.92 19.40 -54.14
CA ARG A 31 -15.30 18.10 -54.52
C ARG A 31 -14.90 17.33 -53.26
N ALA A 32 -15.70 16.32 -52.92
CA ALA A 32 -15.41 15.40 -51.84
C ALA A 32 -14.09 14.66 -52.11
N GLN A 33 -13.07 14.92 -51.28
CA GLN A 33 -12.08 13.90 -50.92
C GLN A 33 -12.40 13.48 -49.50
N SER A 34 -13.29 12.50 -49.39
CA SER A 34 -13.45 11.70 -48.19
C SER A 34 -12.10 11.06 -47.88
N VAL A 35 -11.40 11.58 -46.88
CA VAL A 35 -10.40 10.80 -46.14
C VAL A 35 -11.14 9.54 -45.68
N PRO A 36 -10.68 8.33 -46.03
CA PRO A 36 -11.34 7.13 -45.55
C PRO A 36 -11.09 7.08 -44.05
N VAL A 37 -12.09 7.46 -43.26
CA VAL A 37 -12.20 7.00 -41.89
C VAL A 37 -12.17 5.49 -42.00
N ARG A 38 -11.02 4.90 -41.64
CA ARG A 38 -10.87 3.46 -41.45
C ARG A 38 -11.69 3.08 -40.21
N ARG A 39 -13.02 3.17 -40.31
CA ARG A 39 -13.90 2.34 -39.50
C ARG A 39 -13.65 0.94 -40.00
N THR A 40 -12.75 0.26 -39.31
CA THR A 40 -12.70 -1.19 -39.35
C THR A 40 -14.11 -1.65 -39.06
N ASN A 41 -14.75 -2.30 -40.04
CA ASN A 41 -16.00 -3.02 -39.85
C ASN A 41 -15.69 -4.21 -38.93
N GLN A 42 -15.44 -3.95 -37.64
CA GLN A 42 -15.40 -4.99 -36.63
C GLN A 42 -16.79 -5.59 -36.59
N SER A 43 -16.86 -6.92 -36.67
CA SER A 43 -18.11 -7.62 -36.49
C SER A 43 -18.63 -7.32 -35.08
N VAL A 44 -19.95 -7.11 -34.93
CA VAL A 44 -20.57 -6.94 -33.60
C VAL A 44 -20.16 -8.07 -32.65
N GLN A 45 -20.01 -9.28 -33.19
CA GLN A 45 -19.56 -10.45 -32.44
C GLN A 45 -18.12 -10.35 -31.94
N GLU A 46 -17.20 -9.78 -32.72
CA GLU A 46 -15.82 -9.54 -32.27
C GLU A 46 -15.77 -8.52 -31.12
N LEU A 47 -16.65 -7.51 -31.18
CA LEU A 47 -16.76 -6.49 -30.14
C LEU A 47 -17.31 -7.08 -28.84
N GLU A 48 -18.30 -7.96 -28.96
CA GLU A 48 -18.89 -8.71 -27.85
C GLU A 48 -17.86 -9.63 -27.19
N ASP A 49 -17.14 -10.43 -27.97
CA ASP A 49 -16.10 -11.32 -27.47
C ASP A 49 -14.94 -10.55 -26.83
N TYR A 50 -14.55 -9.41 -27.41
CA TYR A 50 -13.57 -8.51 -26.82
C TYR A 50 -14.05 -7.97 -25.46
N ALA A 51 -15.30 -7.49 -25.37
CA ALA A 51 -15.86 -6.95 -24.13
C ALA A 51 -15.91 -8.00 -23.02
N ILE A 52 -16.35 -9.22 -23.33
CA ILE A 52 -16.35 -10.35 -22.38
C ILE A 52 -14.92 -10.67 -21.93
N THR A 53 -13.99 -10.78 -22.88
CA THR A 53 -12.59 -11.09 -22.58
C THR A 53 -11.98 -10.03 -21.68
N LYS A 54 -12.21 -8.76 -21.98
CA LYS A 54 -11.70 -7.63 -21.20
C LYS A 54 -12.29 -7.57 -19.80
N ALA A 55 -13.60 -7.84 -19.66
CA ALA A 55 -14.25 -7.93 -18.37
C ALA A 55 -13.61 -9.05 -17.53
N ARG A 56 -13.46 -10.24 -18.10
CA ARG A 56 -12.84 -11.38 -17.40
C ARG A 56 -11.39 -11.14 -17.00
N GLU A 57 -10.59 -10.53 -17.88
CA GLU A 57 -9.21 -10.12 -17.54
C GLU A 57 -9.18 -9.15 -16.35
N THR A 58 -10.15 -8.22 -16.30
CA THR A 58 -10.26 -7.24 -15.21
C THR A 58 -10.63 -7.95 -13.91
N THR A 59 -11.61 -8.86 -13.94
CA THR A 59 -11.97 -9.71 -12.79
C THR A 59 -10.76 -10.47 -12.24
N HIS A 60 -9.94 -11.06 -13.12
CA HIS A 60 -8.74 -11.77 -12.69
C HIS A 60 -7.75 -10.83 -11.97
N LYS A 61 -7.48 -9.66 -12.54
CA LYS A 61 -6.56 -8.68 -11.93
C LYS A 61 -7.06 -8.18 -10.59
N VAL A 62 -8.36 -7.91 -10.44
CA VAL A 62 -8.94 -7.52 -9.15
C VAL A 62 -8.77 -8.65 -8.12
N ASN A 63 -9.00 -9.90 -8.52
CA ASN A 63 -8.78 -11.05 -7.63
C ASN A 63 -7.31 -11.20 -7.19
N ASP A 64 -6.36 -10.96 -8.10
CA ASP A 64 -4.93 -10.97 -7.75
C ASP A 64 -4.61 -9.86 -6.72
N CYS A 65 -5.22 -8.68 -6.85
CA CYS A 65 -5.09 -7.61 -5.85
C CYS A 65 -5.66 -8.01 -4.49
N VAL A 66 -6.84 -8.65 -4.46
CA VAL A 66 -7.42 -9.18 -3.20
C VAL A 66 -6.43 -10.13 -2.55
N ARG A 67 -5.94 -11.14 -3.29
CA ARG A 67 -5.00 -12.13 -2.77
C ARG A 67 -3.72 -11.51 -2.22
N ALA A 68 -3.17 -10.52 -2.92
CA ALA A 68 -2.00 -9.80 -2.45
C ALA A 68 -2.28 -9.02 -1.15
N ALA A 69 -3.43 -8.33 -1.06
CA ALA A 69 -3.81 -7.62 0.14
C ALA A 69 -4.02 -8.55 1.34
N GLU A 70 -4.59 -9.75 1.13
CA GLU A 70 -4.75 -10.75 2.17
C GLU A 70 -3.40 -11.30 2.68
N ALA A 71 -2.46 -11.58 1.78
CA ALA A 71 -1.12 -12.01 2.16
C ALA A 71 -0.41 -10.94 3.00
N ILE A 72 -0.50 -9.67 2.60
CA ILE A 72 0.06 -8.54 3.38
C ILE A 72 -0.61 -8.44 4.75
N ARG A 73 -1.92 -8.68 4.85
CA ARG A 73 -2.67 -8.64 6.13
C ARG A 73 -2.17 -9.72 7.09
N GLU A 74 -1.88 -10.91 6.60
CA GLU A 74 -1.31 -12.00 7.40
C GLU A 74 0.09 -11.62 7.94
N ASP A 75 0.96 -11.12 7.06
CA ASP A 75 2.30 -10.67 7.45
C ASP A 75 2.28 -9.49 8.44
N ALA A 76 1.35 -8.54 8.26
CA ALA A 76 1.15 -7.41 9.17
C ALA A 76 0.73 -7.88 10.57
N THR A 77 -0.10 -8.94 10.66
CA THR A 77 -0.49 -9.53 11.95
C THR A 77 0.72 -10.08 12.70
N GLN A 78 1.61 -10.81 12.00
CA GLN A 78 2.84 -11.32 12.61
C GLN A 78 3.79 -10.20 13.03
N THR A 79 3.86 -9.14 12.23
CA THR A 79 4.67 -7.95 12.55
C THR A 79 4.16 -7.25 13.81
N MET A 80 2.84 -7.07 13.95
CA MET A 80 2.22 -6.49 15.15
C MET A 80 2.54 -7.29 16.42
N LEU A 81 2.43 -8.61 16.38
CA LEU A 81 2.78 -9.48 17.52
C LEU A 81 4.25 -9.32 17.92
N THR A 82 5.13 -9.19 16.91
CA THR A 82 6.56 -9.00 17.13
C THR A 82 6.85 -7.64 17.74
N LEU A 83 6.24 -6.57 17.23
CA LEU A 83 6.38 -5.21 17.76
C LEU A 83 5.95 -5.15 19.23
N HIS A 84 4.77 -5.68 19.56
CA HIS A 84 4.31 -5.70 20.95
C HIS A 84 5.29 -6.43 21.87
N ARG A 85 5.75 -7.62 21.46
CA ARG A 85 6.73 -8.40 22.23
C ARG A 85 8.06 -7.67 22.41
N GLN A 86 8.50 -6.90 21.41
CA GLN A 86 9.73 -6.11 21.48
C GLN A 86 9.55 -4.87 22.36
N GLY A 87 8.43 -4.16 22.24
CA GLY A 87 8.07 -3.02 23.08
C GLY A 87 8.08 -3.38 24.56
N GLU A 88 7.47 -4.50 24.94
CA GLU A 88 7.49 -4.99 26.32
C GLU A 88 8.91 -5.30 26.84
N GLN A 89 9.79 -5.82 25.99
CA GLN A 89 11.19 -6.05 26.37
C GLN A 89 11.94 -4.73 26.60
N ILE A 90 11.70 -3.72 25.77
CA ILE A 90 12.30 -2.40 25.91
C ILE A 90 11.83 -1.74 27.20
N MET A 91 10.52 -1.78 27.50
CA MET A 91 9.99 -1.21 28.74
C MET A 91 10.59 -1.86 29.98
N ARG A 92 10.71 -3.20 30.00
CA ARG A 92 11.38 -3.89 31.12
C ARG A 92 12.84 -3.51 31.25
N SER A 93 13.56 -3.42 30.14
CA SER A 93 14.96 -2.99 30.12
C SER A 93 15.11 -1.56 30.65
N HIS A 94 14.20 -0.66 30.25
CA HIS A 94 14.16 0.72 30.73
C HIS A 94 13.93 0.78 32.25
N GLN A 95 12.99 0.01 32.79
CA GLN A 95 12.76 -0.04 34.24
C GLN A 95 14.00 -0.50 34.99
N VAL A 96 14.65 -1.57 34.53
CA VAL A 96 15.90 -2.06 35.15
C VAL A 96 17.00 -1.00 35.10
N ALA A 97 17.12 -0.25 33.99
CA ALA A 97 18.10 0.83 33.89
C ALA A 97 17.80 1.98 34.86
N ALA A 98 16.53 2.36 35.04
CA ALA A 98 16.11 3.38 35.98
C ALA A 98 16.37 2.95 37.44
N ASP A 99 16.12 1.68 37.78
CA ASP A 99 16.41 1.12 39.09
C ASP A 99 17.92 1.16 39.38
N ILE A 100 18.75 0.78 38.40
CA ILE A 100 20.22 0.86 38.52
C ILE A 100 20.68 2.31 38.72
N GLU A 101 20.12 3.27 37.99
CA GLU A 101 20.46 4.69 38.14
C GLU A 101 20.14 5.22 39.55
N GLN A 102 19.01 4.80 40.10
CA GLN A 102 18.62 5.13 41.46
C GLN A 102 19.59 4.51 42.48
N ASP A 103 19.95 3.24 42.33
CA ASP A 103 20.91 2.55 43.20
C ASP A 103 22.29 3.20 43.15
N LEU A 104 22.75 3.59 41.96
CA LEU A 104 24.00 4.33 41.79
C LEU A 104 23.96 5.69 42.46
N THR A 105 22.83 6.40 42.39
CA THR A 105 22.64 7.70 43.06
C THR A 105 22.72 7.57 44.58
N VAL A 106 22.08 6.54 45.15
CA VAL A 106 22.15 6.25 46.60
C VAL A 106 23.58 5.86 46.99
N SER A 107 24.22 5.00 46.19
CA SER A 107 25.60 4.56 46.40
C SER A 107 26.60 5.71 46.37
N GLU A 108 26.43 6.67 45.44
CA GLU A 108 27.28 7.86 45.35
C GLU A 108 27.14 8.75 46.59
N LYS A 109 25.93 8.97 47.10
CA LYS A 109 25.72 9.71 48.35
C LYS A 109 26.39 9.03 49.55
N LEU A 110 26.26 7.71 49.66
CA LEU A 110 26.90 6.92 50.72
C LEU A 110 28.43 7.00 50.64
N LEU A 111 29.00 6.76 49.45
CA LEU A 111 30.45 6.89 49.23
C LEU A 111 30.96 8.31 49.47
N GLY A 112 30.17 9.32 49.12
CA GLY A 112 30.41 10.72 49.44
C GLY A 112 30.55 10.98 50.94
N SER A 113 29.69 10.38 51.76
CA SER A 113 29.71 10.53 53.22
C SER A 113 30.95 9.94 53.89
N LEU A 114 31.61 8.96 53.27
CA LEU A 114 32.85 8.34 53.76
C LEU A 114 34.09 9.23 53.57
N GLY A 115 34.03 10.23 52.69
CA GLY A 115 35.10 11.20 52.44
C GLY A 115 36.36 10.62 51.77
N GLY A 116 37.33 11.50 51.52
CA GLY A 116 38.65 11.13 51.00
C GLY A 116 38.65 10.54 49.58
N LEU A 117 39.10 9.30 49.44
CA LEU A 117 39.20 8.62 48.14
C LEU A 117 37.84 8.11 47.63
N PHE A 118 36.86 7.91 48.52
CA PHE A 118 35.55 7.34 48.20
C PHE A 118 34.55 8.40 47.72
N SER A 119 34.75 9.67 48.06
CA SER A 119 33.88 10.76 47.62
C SER A 119 34.10 11.18 46.16
N LYS A 120 34.92 10.45 45.41
CA LYS A 120 35.11 10.68 43.97
C LYS A 120 33.89 10.13 43.23
N SER A 121 33.15 11.01 42.55
CA SER A 121 32.02 10.66 41.69
C SER A 121 32.40 9.55 40.71
N TRP A 122 31.57 8.51 40.61
CA TRP A 122 31.76 7.47 39.61
C TRP A 122 31.75 8.10 38.21
N ARG A 123 32.79 7.83 37.41
CA ARG A 123 32.85 8.27 36.02
C ARG A 123 32.85 7.04 35.10
N PRO A 124 31.86 6.89 34.21
CA PRO A 124 31.83 5.77 33.29
C PRO A 124 33.06 5.81 32.38
N LYS A 125 33.83 4.72 32.38
CA LYS A 125 34.97 4.55 31.46
C LYS A 125 34.41 4.06 30.11
N ARG A 126 34.22 4.97 29.15
CA ARG A 126 33.82 4.63 27.76
C ARG A 126 35.02 4.00 27.01
N ASN A 127 35.32 2.75 27.33
CA ASN A 127 36.41 2.02 26.66
C ASN A 127 35.92 1.22 25.44
N HIS A 128 34.60 1.05 25.30
CA HIS A 128 33.99 0.32 24.19
C HIS A 128 32.77 1.07 23.67
N GLN A 129 32.60 1.07 22.35
CA GLN A 129 31.41 1.59 21.71
C GLN A 129 30.24 0.66 22.10
N ILE A 130 29.20 1.23 22.71
CA ILE A 130 27.97 0.52 23.02
C ILE A 130 27.43 0.01 21.68
N LYS A 131 27.56 -1.29 21.43
CA LYS A 131 26.90 -1.93 20.29
C LYS A 131 25.41 -1.97 20.60
N GLY A 132 24.60 -1.54 19.65
CA GLY A 132 23.14 -1.69 19.74
C GLY A 132 22.73 -3.16 19.85
N PRO A 133 21.44 -3.43 20.06
CA PRO A 133 20.94 -4.80 20.17
C PRO A 133 21.49 -5.64 19.01
N VAL A 134 22.26 -6.68 19.35
CA VAL A 134 22.78 -7.62 18.38
C VAL A 134 21.56 -8.41 17.92
N SER A 135 21.24 -8.38 16.61
CA SER A 135 20.20 -9.24 16.03
C SER A 135 20.57 -10.69 16.30
N GLY A 136 20.11 -11.21 17.43
CA GLY A 136 20.17 -12.62 17.77
C GLY A 136 19.22 -13.33 16.82
N ASN A 137 19.78 -13.86 15.74
CA ASN A 137 19.10 -14.74 14.81
C ASN A 137 18.81 -16.09 15.48
N ASN A 138 17.96 -16.07 16.51
CA ASN A 138 17.65 -17.19 17.37
C ASN A 138 16.13 -17.38 17.47
N TYR A 139 15.46 -17.46 16.34
CA TYR A 139 14.20 -18.20 16.24
C TYR A 139 14.39 -19.27 15.17
N SER A 140 14.70 -20.48 15.67
CA SER A 140 14.48 -21.78 15.03
C SER A 140 14.33 -21.81 13.50
N ALA A 141 15.45 -21.85 12.79
CA ALA A 141 15.49 -22.49 11.48
C ALA A 141 15.53 -24.01 11.68
N THR A 142 14.40 -24.65 12.01
CA THR A 142 14.12 -26.06 11.71
C THR A 142 12.62 -26.29 11.89
N THR A 143 11.84 -26.05 10.84
CA THR A 143 10.71 -26.88 10.38
C THR A 143 10.26 -26.39 9.00
N ALA A 144 11.22 -26.29 8.07
CA ALA A 144 10.90 -26.25 6.64
C ALA A 144 10.86 -27.69 6.14
N ASN A 145 9.81 -28.45 6.52
CA ASN A 145 9.58 -29.83 6.05
C ASN A 145 8.07 -30.20 6.08
N ASP A 146 7.15 -29.24 5.93
CA ASP A 146 5.70 -29.55 5.91
C ASP A 146 4.92 -28.82 4.83
N THR A 147 5.49 -28.72 3.62
CA THR A 147 4.74 -28.37 2.42
C THR A 147 4.85 -29.42 1.31
N GLU A 148 5.73 -30.41 1.44
CA GLU A 148 5.89 -31.48 0.45
C GLU A 148 5.01 -32.73 0.72
N GLN A 149 4.22 -32.76 1.80
CA GLN A 149 3.32 -33.89 2.12
C GLN A 149 1.84 -33.65 1.80
N ARG A 150 1.48 -32.63 1.01
CA ARG A 150 0.10 -32.48 0.47
C ARG A 150 -0.05 -32.90 -1.00
N GLY A 151 0.96 -33.53 -1.58
CA GLY A 151 0.93 -34.05 -2.95
C GLY A 151 0.77 -35.57 -3.09
N LYS A 152 0.77 -36.34 -2.00
CA LYS A 152 0.81 -37.81 -2.04
C LYS A 152 -0.15 -38.48 -1.06
N LEU A 153 -1.43 -38.16 -1.16
CA LEU A 153 -2.49 -39.05 -0.70
C LEU A 153 -3.49 -39.21 -1.84
N GLY A 154 -3.19 -40.18 -2.70
CA GLY A 154 -4.01 -40.55 -3.84
C GLY A 154 -5.36 -41.10 -3.39
N ILE A 155 -6.38 -40.23 -3.37
CA ILE A 155 -7.77 -40.64 -3.39
C ILE A 155 -8.46 -39.91 -4.54
N ALA A 156 -8.69 -40.68 -5.61
CA ALA A 156 -9.56 -40.32 -6.73
C ALA A 156 -11.05 -40.41 -6.28
N PRO A 157 -12.03 -39.85 -7.02
CA PRO A 157 -12.23 -40.16 -8.43
C PRO A 157 -12.20 -38.93 -9.33
N ALA A 158 -11.68 -39.13 -10.54
CA ALA A 158 -12.08 -38.32 -11.68
C ALA A 158 -13.59 -38.45 -11.84
N ARG A 159 -14.35 -37.40 -11.49
CA ARG A 159 -15.73 -37.28 -11.93
C ARG A 159 -15.67 -36.87 -13.39
N GLN A 160 -15.93 -37.85 -14.24
CA GLN A 160 -16.18 -37.63 -15.66
C GLN A 160 -17.44 -36.77 -15.76
N GLU A 161 -17.25 -35.46 -15.92
CA GLU A 161 -18.32 -34.56 -16.31
C GLU A 161 -18.65 -34.86 -17.76
N TYR A 162 -19.71 -35.65 -17.95
CA TYR A 162 -20.46 -35.65 -19.20
C TYR A 162 -20.87 -34.21 -19.50
N PRO A 163 -20.72 -33.72 -20.75
CA PRO A 163 -21.27 -32.43 -21.12
C PRO A 163 -22.79 -32.52 -21.01
N SER A 164 -23.31 -32.09 -19.86
CA SER A 164 -24.73 -31.82 -19.73
C SER A 164 -24.98 -30.59 -20.58
N HIS A 165 -25.48 -30.82 -21.78
CA HIS A 165 -26.05 -29.81 -22.64
C HIS A 165 -27.29 -29.24 -21.92
N VAL A 166 -27.04 -28.34 -20.97
CA VAL A 166 -28.05 -27.42 -20.51
C VAL A 166 -28.23 -26.47 -21.68
N GLN A 167 -29.41 -26.53 -22.30
CA GLN A 167 -29.86 -25.51 -23.23
C GLN A 167 -30.01 -24.20 -22.43
N THR A 168 -28.89 -23.51 -22.21
CA THR A 168 -28.93 -22.11 -21.84
C THR A 168 -29.38 -21.36 -23.07
N THR A 169 -30.52 -20.70 -22.95
CA THR A 169 -30.88 -19.53 -23.75
C THR A 169 -29.64 -18.72 -24.07
N PRO A 170 -29.47 -18.19 -25.30
CA PRO A 170 -28.26 -17.48 -25.66
C PRO A 170 -28.06 -16.29 -24.71
N VAL A 171 -27.20 -16.48 -23.70
CA VAL A 171 -26.80 -15.44 -22.74
C VAL A 171 -26.11 -14.39 -23.58
N SER A 172 -26.76 -13.24 -23.72
CA SER A 172 -26.23 -12.13 -24.49
C SER A 172 -24.85 -11.76 -23.93
N ALA A 173 -23.93 -11.32 -24.79
CA ALA A 173 -22.62 -10.85 -24.36
C ALA A 173 -22.73 -9.80 -23.24
N MET A 174 -23.77 -8.97 -23.29
CA MET A 174 -24.09 -7.99 -22.25
C MET A 174 -24.36 -8.64 -20.88
N GLU A 175 -25.06 -9.77 -20.82
CA GLU A 175 -25.34 -10.49 -19.59
C GLU A 175 -24.06 -11.12 -19.00
N LYS A 176 -23.18 -11.68 -19.85
CA LYS A 176 -21.86 -12.17 -19.41
C LYS A 176 -21.00 -11.05 -18.84
N VAL A 177 -20.96 -9.90 -19.51
CA VAL A 177 -20.23 -8.73 -19.01
C VAL A 177 -20.83 -8.25 -17.69
N GLN A 178 -22.15 -8.23 -17.53
CA GLN A 178 -22.80 -7.84 -16.29
C GLN A 178 -22.50 -8.82 -15.14
N ALA A 179 -22.43 -10.12 -15.43
CA ALA A 179 -22.01 -11.12 -14.44
C ALA A 179 -20.56 -10.92 -14.00
N GLU A 180 -19.64 -10.66 -14.93
CA GLU A 180 -18.24 -10.33 -14.59
C GLU A 180 -18.12 -9.02 -13.82
N ARG A 181 -18.93 -8.01 -14.15
CA ARG A 181 -18.99 -6.75 -13.39
C ARG A 181 -19.42 -6.98 -11.95
N THR A 182 -20.44 -7.81 -11.73
CA THR A 182 -20.90 -8.13 -10.36
C THR A 182 -19.77 -8.78 -9.56
N LYS A 183 -19.03 -9.73 -10.16
CA LYS A 183 -17.83 -10.32 -9.52
C LYS A 183 -16.75 -9.29 -9.22
N GLN A 184 -16.53 -8.33 -10.13
CA GLN A 184 -15.58 -7.24 -9.90
C GLN A 184 -16.01 -6.37 -8.73
N ASP A 185 -17.29 -5.99 -8.65
CA ASP A 185 -17.82 -5.17 -7.58
C ASP A 185 -17.69 -5.87 -6.21
N ASP A 186 -18.02 -7.17 -6.15
CA ASP A 186 -17.84 -8.00 -4.95
C ASP A 186 -16.36 -8.06 -4.54
N ALA A 187 -15.46 -8.39 -5.47
CA ALA A 187 -14.03 -8.49 -5.20
C ALA A 187 -13.40 -7.14 -4.81
N LEU A 188 -13.87 -6.03 -5.39
CA LEU A 188 -13.45 -4.69 -4.99
C LEU A 188 -13.93 -4.34 -3.58
N SER A 189 -15.13 -4.76 -3.20
CA SER A 189 -15.63 -4.60 -1.82
C SER A 189 -14.74 -5.36 -0.82
N ASP A 190 -14.38 -6.60 -1.12
CA ASP A 190 -13.46 -7.41 -0.29
C ASP A 190 -12.07 -6.77 -0.19
N LEU A 191 -11.56 -6.25 -1.31
CA LEU A 191 -10.30 -5.51 -1.35
C LEU A 191 -10.37 -4.26 -0.47
N CYS A 192 -11.42 -3.45 -0.58
CA CYS A 192 -11.61 -2.25 0.22
C CYS A 192 -11.70 -2.56 1.72
N SER A 193 -12.43 -3.61 2.09
CA SER A 193 -12.50 -4.08 3.48
C SER A 193 -11.11 -4.47 4.02
N THR A 194 -10.35 -5.25 3.25
CA THR A 194 -9.00 -5.68 3.61
C THR A 194 -8.03 -4.50 3.73
N LEU A 195 -8.09 -3.54 2.80
CA LEU A 195 -7.27 -2.33 2.87
C LEU A 195 -7.64 -1.44 4.08
N GLY A 196 -8.91 -1.43 4.47
CA GLY A 196 -9.35 -0.78 5.71
C GLY A 196 -8.69 -1.37 6.95
N GLN A 197 -8.67 -2.71 7.06
CA GLN A 197 -8.01 -3.42 8.16
C GLN A 197 -6.49 -3.19 8.16
N LEU A 198 -5.85 -3.25 6.98
CA LEU A 198 -4.43 -2.95 6.83
C LEU A 198 -4.06 -1.55 7.29
N LYS A 199 -4.93 -0.56 7.01
CA LYS A 199 -4.75 0.81 7.49
C LYS A 199 -4.82 0.90 9.01
N GLU A 200 -5.79 0.25 9.63
CA GLU A 200 -5.93 0.22 11.09
C GLU A 200 -4.68 -0.39 11.74
N MET A 201 -4.25 -1.56 11.27
CA MET A 201 -3.01 -2.19 11.75
C MET A 201 -1.78 -1.30 11.53
N ALA A 202 -1.71 -0.56 10.43
CA ALA A 202 -0.59 0.37 10.18
C ALA A 202 -0.57 1.54 11.17
N VAL A 203 -1.74 2.05 11.57
CA VAL A 203 -1.86 3.06 12.62
C VAL A 203 -1.43 2.47 13.96
N ASP A 204 -1.92 1.27 14.31
CA ASP A 204 -1.57 0.60 15.56
C ASP A 204 -0.07 0.32 15.64
N MET A 205 0.54 -0.21 14.57
CA MET A 205 1.99 -0.39 14.46
C MET A 205 2.73 0.92 14.69
N GLY A 206 2.26 2.02 14.09
CA GLY A 206 2.83 3.35 14.29
C GLY A 206 2.79 3.78 15.76
N THR A 207 1.64 3.62 16.42
CA THR A 207 1.50 3.98 17.84
C THR A 207 2.35 3.13 18.78
N GLU A 208 2.53 1.84 18.49
CA GLU A 208 3.41 0.94 19.26
C GLU A 208 4.90 1.30 19.08
N ILE A 209 5.29 1.85 17.92
CA ILE A 209 6.65 2.33 17.66
C ILE A 209 6.92 3.67 18.34
N ASP A 210 5.92 4.56 18.40
CA ASP A 210 6.03 5.87 19.05
C ASP A 210 6.05 5.80 20.59
N ARG A 211 5.58 4.66 21.15
CA ARG A 211 5.54 4.39 22.59
C ARG A 211 6.92 4.13 23.19
#